data_AF-Q8H244-F1
#
_entry.id   AF-Q8H244-F1
#
_cell.length_a   1.000
_cell.length_b   1.000
_cell.length_c   1.000
_cell.angle_alpha   90.00
_cell.angle_beta   90.00
_cell.angle_gamma   90.00
#
_symmetry.space_group_name_H-M   'P 1'
#
loop_
_entity.id
_entity.type
_entity.pdbx_description
1 polymer ?
#
loop_
_entity_poly.entity_id
_entity_poly.type
_entity_poly.pdbx_seq_one_letter_code
_entity_poly.pdbx_strand_id
1 'polypeptide(L)'
;NVFAYPGGASMEIHQALTRSNIIRNVLPRHEQGGVFAAEGYARATGRVGVCIATSGPGATNLVSGLADALLDSVPLVAITGQVPRRMIGTDAFQETPIVEVTRS
;
A
#
# COMPACT_ATOMS: atom_id res chain seq x y z
N ASN A 1 -10.82 0.87 8.73
CA ASN A 1 -9.83 1.92 8.45
C ASN A 1 -8.88 1.42 7.39
N VAL A 2 -8.45 2.29 6.49
CA VAL A 2 -7.32 2.03 5.59
C VAL A 2 -6.30 3.16 5.77
N PHE A 3 -5.03 2.85 5.50
CA PHE A 3 -3.92 3.80 5.59
C PHE A 3 -3.37 4.05 4.19
N ALA A 4 -3.87 5.09 3.51
CA ALA A 4 -3.63 5.28 2.08
C ALA A 4 -2.91 6.59 1.75
N TYR A 5 -1.82 6.51 0.98
CA TYR A 5 -1.16 7.67 0.39
C TYR A 5 -1.45 7.73 -1.13
N PRO A 6 -1.90 8.89 -1.67
CA PRO A 6 -2.31 9.01 -3.07
C PRO A 6 -1.13 9.17 -4.03
N GLY A 7 -1.32 8.70 -5.27
CA GLY A 7 -0.46 8.99 -6.41
C GLY A 7 -1.14 8.63 -7.73
N GLY A 8 -0.48 8.91 -8.85
CA GLY A 8 -1.09 8.81 -10.19
C GLY A 8 -1.66 7.41 -10.49
N ALA A 9 -0.91 6.35 -10.17
CA ALA A 9 -1.33 4.98 -10.44
C ALA A 9 -2.39 4.44 -9.46
N SER A 10 -2.64 5.13 -8.34
CA SER A 10 -3.68 4.78 -7.36
C SER A 10 -4.82 5.81 -7.30
N MET A 11 -4.83 6.80 -8.19
CA MET A 11 -5.80 7.91 -8.16
C MET A 11 -7.25 7.43 -8.17
N GLU A 12 -7.58 6.46 -9.04
CA GLU A 12 -8.93 5.91 -9.13
C GLU A 12 -9.37 5.19 -7.85
N ILE A 13 -8.44 4.55 -7.13
CA ILE A 13 -8.70 3.95 -5.82
C ILE A 13 -9.03 5.05 -4.80
N HIS A 14 -8.24 6.13 -4.77
CA HIS A 14 -8.50 7.26 -3.88
C HIS A 14 -9.82 7.96 -4.19
N GLN A 15 -10.18 8.13 -5.47
CA GLN A 15 -11.50 8.63 -5.86
C GLN A 15 -12.63 7.70 -5.44
N ALA A 16 -12.42 6.37 -5.45
CA ALA A 16 -13.41 5.44 -4.92
C ALA A 16 -13.55 5.53 -3.40
N LEU A 17 -12.45 5.77 -2.66
CA LEU A 17 -12.48 5.96 -1.21
C LEU A 17 -13.32 7.17 -0.80
N THR A 18 -13.33 8.26 -1.57
CA THR A 18 -14.17 9.45 -1.26
C THR A 18 -15.67 9.17 -1.34
N ARG A 19 -16.07 8.15 -2.08
CA ARG A 19 -17.48 7.71 -2.21
C ARG A 19 -17.90 6.71 -1.13
N SER A 20 -16.96 6.26 -0.29
CA SER A 20 -17.24 5.28 0.75
C SER A 20 -17.67 5.95 2.05
N ASN A 21 -18.84 5.56 2.55
CA ASN A 21 -19.33 5.98 3.88
C ASN A 21 -18.94 4.99 5.00
N ILE A 22 -18.31 3.87 4.64
CA ILE A 22 -17.94 2.80 5.59
C ILE A 22 -16.43 2.63 5.76
N ILE A 23 -15.63 3.19 4.85
CA ILE A 23 -14.16 3.14 4.91
C ILE A 23 -13.62 4.51 5.26
N ARG A 24 -13.12 4.66 6.49
CA ARG A 24 -12.28 5.80 6.86
C ARG A 24 -10.86 5.61 6.30
N ASN A 25 -10.41 6.57 5.50
CA ASN A 25 -9.01 6.69 5.10
C ASN A 25 -8.23 7.55 6.11
N VAL A 26 -7.09 7.05 6.57
CA VAL A 26 -6.10 7.80 7.37
C VAL A 26 -4.90 8.07 6.48
N LEU A 27 -4.71 9.32 6.09
CA LEU A 27 -3.60 9.75 5.23
C LEU A 27 -2.29 9.84 6.05
N PRO A 28 -1.30 8.97 5.83
CA PRO A 28 0.00 9.12 6.46
C PRO A 28 0.80 10.25 5.78
N ARG A 29 1.94 10.62 6.36
CA ARG A 29 2.90 11.57 5.73
C ARG A 29 4.05 10.91 4.99
N HIS A 30 4.14 9.59 5.07
CA HIS A 30 5.05 8.73 4.33
C HIS A 30 4.43 7.33 4.26
N GLU A 31 4.57 6.59 3.16
CA GLU A 31 3.95 5.27 3.00
C GLU A 31 4.49 4.26 4.01
N GLN A 32 5.77 4.37 4.40
CA GLN A 32 6.34 3.58 5.50
C GLN A 32 5.55 3.78 6.82
N GLY A 33 5.16 5.02 7.12
CA GLY A 33 4.27 5.29 8.26
C GLY A 33 2.86 4.72 8.07
N GLY A 34 2.40 4.60 6.82
CA GLY A 34 1.13 3.96 6.47
C GLY A 34 1.12 2.45 6.72
N VAL A 35 2.16 1.72 6.29
CA VAL A 35 2.28 0.28 6.55
C VAL A 35 2.45 0.00 8.05
N PHE A 36 3.31 0.74 8.76
CA PHE A 36 3.46 0.57 10.21
C PHE A 36 2.19 0.93 11.00
N ALA A 37 1.41 1.93 10.55
CA ALA A 37 0.12 2.21 11.16
C ALA A 37 -0.90 1.08 10.91
N ALA A 38 -0.86 0.45 9.73
CA ALA A 38 -1.67 -0.73 9.43
C ALA A 38 -1.28 -1.93 10.29
N GLU A 39 0.02 -2.16 10.51
CA GLU A 39 0.52 -3.18 11.43
C GLU A 39 0.10 -2.92 12.87
N GLY A 40 0.29 -1.70 13.37
CA GLY A 40 -0.16 -1.31 14.71
C GLY A 40 -1.66 -1.49 14.90
N TYR A 41 -2.46 -1.15 13.88
CA TYR A 41 -3.89 -1.43 13.86
C TYR A 41 -4.19 -2.93 13.95
N ALA A 42 -3.47 -3.75 13.20
CA ALA A 42 -3.65 -5.20 13.20
C ALA A 42 -3.36 -5.82 14.56
N ARG A 43 -2.19 -5.49 15.13
CA ARG A 43 -1.77 -5.96 16.46
C ARG A 43 -2.72 -5.55 17.58
N ALA A 44 -3.20 -4.30 17.55
CA ALA A 44 -4.07 -3.76 18.60
C ALA A 44 -5.52 -4.27 18.53
N THR A 45 -5.98 -4.70 17.36
CA THR A 45 -7.40 -5.04 17.15
C THR A 45 -7.65 -6.51 16.83
N GLY A 46 -6.61 -7.27 16.47
CA GLY A 46 -6.76 -8.63 15.94
C GLY A 46 -7.39 -8.69 14.55
N ARG A 47 -7.56 -7.55 13.87
CA ARG A 47 -8.11 -7.45 12.51
C ARG A 47 -6.99 -7.30 11.48
N VAL A 48 -7.30 -7.51 10.20
CA VAL A 48 -6.34 -7.27 9.12
C VAL A 48 -6.04 -5.78 8.98
N GLY A 49 -4.75 -5.41 9.01
CA GLY A 49 -4.27 -4.08 8.67
C GLY A 49 -4.28 -3.88 7.16
N VAL A 50 -4.75 -2.72 6.67
CA VAL A 50 -4.81 -2.44 5.22
C VAL A 50 -4.10 -1.13 4.91
N CYS A 51 -3.04 -1.18 4.12
CA CYS A 51 -2.33 0.00 3.60
C CYS A 51 -2.44 0.08 2.06
N ILE A 52 -2.43 1.31 1.53
CA ILE A 52 -2.56 1.56 0.10
C ILE A 52 -1.51 2.58 -0.33
N ALA A 53 -0.76 2.27 -1.40
CA ALA A 53 0.21 3.17 -2.01
C ALA A 53 0.03 3.26 -3.53
N THR A 54 0.64 4.27 -4.14
CA THR A 54 0.80 4.33 -5.61
C THR A 54 1.89 3.36 -6.09
N SER A 55 2.14 3.31 -7.40
CA SER A 55 3.25 2.57 -8.00
C SER A 55 4.61 3.17 -7.62
N GLY A 56 5.69 2.53 -8.07
CA GLY A 56 7.04 3.08 -7.99
C GLY A 56 7.44 3.41 -6.54
N PRO A 57 7.78 4.69 -6.25
CA PRO A 57 8.27 5.10 -4.95
C PRO A 57 7.30 4.80 -3.79
N GLY A 58 5.98 4.91 -4.04
CA GLY A 58 4.99 4.62 -3.00
C GLY A 58 4.99 3.15 -2.60
N ALA A 59 5.12 2.26 -3.58
CA ALA A 59 5.16 0.82 -3.37
C ALA A 59 6.46 0.39 -2.68
N THR A 60 7.62 0.92 -3.09
CA THR A 60 8.91 0.59 -2.47
C THR A 60 9.00 1.05 -1.02
N ASN A 61 8.32 2.14 -0.65
CA ASN A 61 8.27 2.62 0.72
C ASN A 61 7.49 1.69 1.68
N LEU A 62 6.73 0.71 1.16
CA LEU A 62 6.06 -0.30 1.99
C LEU A 62 6.96 -1.47 2.36
N VAL A 63 8.08 -1.67 1.67
CA VAL A 63 8.91 -2.90 1.75
C VAL A 63 9.36 -3.21 3.17
N SER A 64 9.78 -2.20 3.95
CA SER A 64 10.19 -2.41 5.35
C SER A 64 9.07 -2.97 6.21
N GLY A 65 7.85 -2.44 6.11
CA GLY A 65 6.71 -2.93 6.90
C GLY A 65 6.14 -4.25 6.38
N LEU A 66 6.28 -4.56 5.09
CA LEU A 66 5.96 -5.89 4.57
C LEU A 66 6.89 -6.96 5.14
N ALA A 67 8.20 -6.67 5.23
CA ALA A 67 9.15 -7.56 5.85
C ALA A 67 8.92 -7.70 7.36
N ASP A 68 8.61 -6.59 8.06
CA ASP A 68 8.30 -6.58 9.49
C ASP A 68 7.06 -7.44 9.80
N ALA A 69 5.95 -7.18 9.09
CA ALA A 69 4.72 -7.94 9.25
C ALA A 69 4.89 -9.43 8.95
N LEU A 70 5.72 -9.79 7.95
CA LEU A 70 6.01 -11.19 7.63
C LEU A 70 6.74 -11.89 8.79
N LEU A 71 7.80 -11.27 9.31
CA LEU A 71 8.61 -11.84 10.39
C LEU A 71 7.82 -11.97 11.70
N ASP A 72 6.94 -11.00 11.97
CA ASP A 72 6.12 -10.98 13.19
C ASP A 72 4.74 -11.65 13.02
N SER A 73 4.47 -12.27 11.86
CA SER A 73 3.18 -12.91 11.54
C SER A 73 1.97 -11.99 11.73
N VAL A 74 2.10 -10.73 11.35
CA VAL A 74 1.03 -9.72 11.47
C VAL A 74 0.11 -9.81 10.25
N PRO A 75 -1.22 -9.90 10.44
CA PRO A 75 -2.15 -9.96 9.32
C PRO A 75 -2.25 -8.60 8.62
N LEU A 76 -1.69 -8.50 7.42
CA LEU A 76 -1.63 -7.27 6.64
C LEU A 76 -1.96 -7.50 5.16
N VAL A 77 -2.71 -6.56 4.57
CA VAL A 77 -2.96 -6.47 3.13
C VAL A 77 -2.45 -5.13 2.61
N ALA A 78 -1.48 -5.18 1.71
CA ALA A 78 -0.97 -4.01 1.00
C ALA A 78 -1.53 -3.97 -0.43
N ILE A 79 -2.12 -2.84 -0.81
CA ILE A 79 -2.64 -2.61 -2.17
C ILE A 79 -1.78 -1.52 -2.82
N THR A 80 -1.18 -1.83 -3.96
CA THR A 80 -0.36 -0.87 -4.72
C THR A 80 -0.98 -0.57 -6.07
N GLY A 81 -0.96 0.71 -6.47
CA GLY A 81 -1.17 1.08 -7.86
C GLY A 81 -0.03 0.55 -8.75
N GLN A 82 -0.27 0.45 -10.05
CA GLN A 82 0.75 0.08 -11.04
C GLN A 82 0.53 0.84 -12.35
N VAL A 83 1.58 0.93 -13.16
CA VAL A 83 1.48 1.38 -14.56
C VAL A 83 0.46 0.54 -15.35
N PRO A 84 -0.15 1.08 -16.42
CA PRO A 84 -1.05 0.32 -17.27
C PRO A 84 -0.39 -0.97 -17.78
N ARG A 85 -1.15 -2.07 -17.85
CA ARG A 85 -0.65 -3.42 -18.21
C ARG A 85 0.31 -3.47 -19.42
N ARG A 86 0.04 -2.68 -20.46
CA ARG A 86 0.85 -2.61 -21.69
C ARG A 86 2.25 -1.98 -21.51
N MET A 87 2.48 -1.33 -20.36
CA MET A 87 3.71 -0.63 -20.00
C MET A 87 4.54 -1.42 -18.99
N ILE A 88 4.08 -2.60 -18.56
CA ILE A 88 4.84 -3.43 -17.62
C ILE A 88 6.06 -4.01 -18.35
N GLY A 89 7.25 -3.84 -17.79
CA GLY A 89 8.54 -4.26 -18.31
C GLY A 89 9.17 -3.28 -19.29
N THR A 90 8.75 -2.01 -19.33
CA THR A 90 9.22 -1.03 -20.32
C THR A 90 10.00 0.14 -19.71
N ASP A 91 10.38 0.06 -18.43
CA ASP A 91 10.96 1.15 -17.64
C ASP A 91 10.08 2.41 -17.67
N ALA A 92 8.76 2.21 -17.58
CA ALA A 92 7.79 3.29 -17.61
C ALA A 92 7.93 4.22 -16.38
N PHE A 93 7.38 5.44 -16.49
CA PHE A 93 7.39 6.38 -15.38
C PHE A 93 6.74 5.77 -14.11
N GLN A 94 7.46 5.83 -12.99
CA GLN A 94 7.06 5.24 -11.70
C GLN A 94 6.70 3.76 -11.79
N GLU A 95 7.32 3.03 -12.70
CA GLU A 95 7.28 1.58 -12.71
C GLU A 95 8.22 1.01 -11.65
N THR A 96 7.76 -0.03 -10.95
CA THR A 96 8.62 -0.91 -10.16
C THR A 96 8.03 -2.31 -10.27
N PRO A 97 8.85 -3.35 -10.49
CA PRO A 97 8.39 -4.74 -10.49
C PRO A 97 8.09 -5.18 -9.04
N ILE A 98 7.12 -4.53 -8.39
CA ILE A 98 6.90 -4.65 -6.94
C ILE A 98 6.59 -6.08 -6.52
N VAL A 99 5.91 -6.85 -7.37
CA VAL A 99 5.66 -8.28 -7.15
C VAL A 99 6.95 -9.08 -7.04
N GLU A 100 7.96 -8.78 -7.86
CA GLU A 100 9.28 -9.43 -7.79
C GLU A 100 10.06 -8.97 -6.56
N VAL A 101 9.99 -7.67 -6.23
CA VAL A 101 10.68 -7.09 -5.07
C VAL A 101 10.17 -7.67 -3.75
N THR A 102 8.88 -7.97 -3.64
CA THR A 102 8.24 -8.41 -2.40
C THR A 102 7.89 -9.90 -2.38
N ARG A 103 8.48 -10.70 -3.27
CA ARG A 103 8.28 -12.15 -3.27
C ARG A 103 9.07 -12.79 -2.12
N SER A 104 8.38 -13.55 -1.27
CA SER A 104 8.93 -14.39 -0.21
C SER A 104 9.03 -15.86 -0.63
#